data_AF-A0A953M9H1-F1
#
_entry.id   AF-A0A953M9H1-F1
#
_cell.length_a   1.000
_cell.length_b   1.000
_cell.length_c   1.000
_cell.angle_alpha   90.00
_cell.angle_beta   90.00
_cell.angle_gamma   90.00
#
_symmetry.space_group_name_H-M   'P 1'
#
loop_
_entity.id
_entity.type
_entity.pdbx_description
1 polymer ?
#
loop_
_entity_poly.entity_id
_entity_poly.type
_entity_poly.pdbx_seq_one_letter_code
_entity_poly.pdbx_strand_id
1 'polypeptide(L)'
;ALVARSEALATTTITNSGTIEAPGEYADAIVASGPTVNITNTGDGVISSASGAAIYANETKYVDIVNDGEITGDVLIAAYGVYEYSATVEIDHTGSVDGNVDTSFGYSDDTILIDGGTVSGAVHTGDGIDEVTVSGSGVQLGLGIHATESGIAPLAIRDNSAYLTFAHDDTITLDDGIGGWGVSHFDTVNIDSGKLVLDGVGIHTSYSEGSVTVAEGATLGVTGQGADIAADNVSISGTLDLALDGFLDATGTVAFNEGSTFRADISSGGAAVVYGDTVSFSEGSTIDVDVIGGLSGVVGDDILIASADSENGVTDNGASVEDNTILFDFLKVMDDEVIE
;
A
#
# COMPACT_ATOMS: atom_id res chain seq x y z
N ALA A 1 29.00 -14.89 6.86
CA ALA A 1 28.04 -15.60 7.70
C ALA A 1 28.38 -15.37 9.18
N LEU A 2 27.38 -14.97 9.97
CA LEU A 2 27.43 -14.74 11.41
C LEU A 2 26.31 -15.54 12.05
N VAL A 3 26.62 -16.26 13.13
CA VAL A 3 25.60 -16.92 13.97
C VAL A 3 25.72 -16.38 15.38
N ALA A 4 24.65 -15.79 15.90
CA ALA A 4 24.60 -15.23 17.24
C ALA A 4 23.40 -15.80 18.01
N ARG A 5 23.63 -16.19 19.26
CA ARG A 5 22.61 -16.81 20.10
C ARG A 5 22.77 -16.38 21.54
N SER A 6 21.67 -15.98 22.17
CA SER A 6 21.55 -15.78 23.61
C SER A 6 20.55 -16.78 24.19
N GLU A 7 20.64 -16.98 25.51
CA GLU A 7 19.76 -17.88 26.27
C GLU A 7 19.22 -17.13 27.49
N ALA A 8 18.10 -17.61 28.04
CA ALA A 8 17.40 -16.93 29.14
C ALA A 8 17.09 -15.45 28.80
N LEU A 9 16.94 -14.56 29.77
CA LEU A 9 16.53 -13.16 29.55
C LEU A 9 17.59 -12.26 28.86
N ALA A 10 18.61 -12.84 28.20
CA ALA A 10 19.66 -12.09 27.55
C ALA A 10 19.28 -11.70 26.11
N THR A 11 19.69 -10.52 25.68
CA THR A 11 19.51 -10.02 24.32
C THR A 11 20.67 -10.44 23.42
N THR A 12 20.36 -10.89 22.20
CA THR A 12 21.33 -11.01 21.12
C THR A 12 21.39 -9.68 20.37
N THR A 13 22.56 -9.05 20.31
CA THR A 13 22.74 -7.75 19.65
C THR A 13 23.82 -7.84 18.59
N ILE A 14 23.50 -7.42 17.37
CA ILE A 14 24.41 -7.35 16.22
C ILE A 14 24.39 -5.91 15.70
N THR A 15 25.58 -5.31 15.54
CA THR A 15 25.73 -4.01 14.89
C THR A 15 26.74 -4.14 13.76
N ASN A 16 26.30 -3.86 12.54
CA ASN A 16 27.12 -3.94 11.34
C ASN A 16 27.38 -2.54 10.76
N SER A 17 28.67 -2.23 10.58
CA SER A 17 29.17 -1.04 9.88
C SER A 17 30.26 -1.38 8.85
N GLY A 18 30.31 -2.66 8.46
CA GLY A 18 31.20 -3.17 7.42
C GLY A 18 30.47 -4.22 6.60
N THR A 19 31.16 -5.28 6.18
CA THR A 19 30.57 -6.31 5.32
C THR A 19 30.38 -7.63 6.07
N ILE A 20 29.14 -8.15 6.07
CA ILE A 20 28.79 -9.52 6.45
C ILE A 20 28.26 -10.23 5.21
N GLU A 21 29.07 -11.12 4.64
CA GLU A 21 28.72 -11.82 3.40
C GLU A 21 28.67 -13.33 3.61
N ALA A 22 27.68 -13.99 3.01
CA ALA A 22 27.55 -15.43 2.88
C ALA A 22 27.38 -15.80 1.39
N PRO A 23 28.49 -16.04 0.67
CA PRO A 23 28.43 -16.28 -0.78
C PRO A 23 28.06 -17.72 -1.15
N GLY A 24 27.82 -18.57 -0.15
CA GLY A 24 27.46 -19.97 -0.36
C GLY A 24 26.00 -20.10 -0.82
N GLU A 25 25.73 -21.08 -1.68
CA GLU A 25 24.35 -21.46 -2.01
C GLU A 25 23.62 -21.90 -0.72
N TYR A 26 22.43 -21.33 -0.50
CA TYR A 26 21.57 -21.52 0.67
C TYR A 26 22.21 -21.10 2.00
N ALA A 27 23.27 -20.29 1.97
CA ALA A 27 23.94 -19.85 3.19
C ALA A 27 23.33 -18.54 3.69
N ASP A 28 22.84 -18.55 4.92
CA ASP A 28 22.34 -17.33 5.56
C ASP A 28 23.50 -16.42 5.99
N ALA A 29 23.37 -15.10 5.77
CA ALA A 29 24.41 -14.16 6.16
C ALA A 29 24.41 -13.89 7.66
N ILE A 30 23.24 -13.70 8.26
CA ILE A 30 23.04 -13.62 9.70
C ILE A 30 21.98 -14.62 10.14
N VAL A 31 22.30 -15.43 11.15
CA VAL A 31 21.31 -16.23 11.89
C VAL A 31 21.37 -15.79 13.36
N ALA A 32 20.27 -15.25 13.87
CA ALA A 32 20.20 -14.68 15.22
C ALA A 32 19.04 -15.28 16.03
N SER A 33 19.31 -15.68 17.27
CA SER A 33 18.28 -16.23 18.17
C SER A 33 18.45 -15.86 19.64
N GLY A 34 17.39 -16.05 20.42
CA GLY A 34 17.30 -15.71 21.83
C GLY A 34 16.04 -14.89 22.12
N PRO A 35 15.64 -14.65 23.39
CA PRO A 35 14.35 -14.03 23.67
C PRO A 35 14.16 -12.61 23.12
N THR A 36 15.25 -11.87 22.94
CA THR A 36 15.27 -10.59 22.26
C THR A 36 16.43 -10.57 21.27
N VAL A 37 16.19 -10.14 20.04
CA VAL A 37 17.18 -9.99 18.97
C VAL A 37 17.15 -8.55 18.46
N ASN A 38 18.29 -7.86 18.52
CA ASN A 38 18.47 -6.52 17.97
C ASN A 38 19.54 -6.57 16.89
N ILE A 39 19.22 -6.10 15.68
CA ILE A 39 20.15 -6.04 14.55
C ILE A 39 20.13 -4.63 13.98
N THR A 40 21.29 -4.00 13.93
CA THR A 40 21.46 -2.68 13.31
C THR A 40 22.45 -2.79 12.16
N ASN A 41 22.00 -2.53 10.93
CA ASN A 41 22.85 -2.35 9.76
C ASN A 41 22.96 -0.85 9.45
N THR A 42 24.09 -0.24 9.80
CA THR A 42 24.31 1.19 9.60
C THR A 42 24.48 1.54 8.11
N GLY A 43 24.44 2.82 7.75
CA GLY A 43 24.50 3.26 6.34
C GLY A 43 25.75 2.83 5.54
N ASP A 44 26.86 2.53 6.20
CA ASP A 44 28.07 1.97 5.55
C ASP A 44 28.09 0.43 5.54
N GLY A 45 27.08 -0.20 6.16
CA GLY A 45 26.96 -1.63 6.37
C GLY A 45 26.38 -2.36 5.16
N VAL A 46 26.99 -3.49 4.82
CA VAL A 46 26.53 -4.43 3.79
C VAL A 46 26.28 -5.79 4.43
N ILE A 47 25.08 -6.34 4.27
CA ILE A 47 24.74 -7.72 4.63
C ILE A 47 24.28 -8.43 3.36
N SER A 48 24.97 -9.49 2.94
CA SER A 48 24.64 -10.15 1.68
C SER A 48 24.64 -11.67 1.79
N SER A 49 23.60 -12.28 1.24
CA SER A 49 23.44 -13.71 1.03
C SER A 49 23.23 -13.98 -0.46
N ALA A 50 23.89 -15.01 -1.00
CA ALA A 50 23.76 -15.34 -2.42
C ALA A 50 22.42 -16.01 -2.77
N SER A 51 21.87 -16.83 -1.87
CA SER A 51 20.57 -17.49 -2.09
C SER A 51 19.87 -18.03 -0.83
N GLY A 52 20.44 -17.81 0.37
CA GLY A 52 19.73 -17.97 1.65
C GLY A 52 19.19 -16.63 2.13
N ALA A 53 18.79 -16.54 3.40
CA ALA A 53 18.37 -15.28 3.99
C ALA A 53 19.58 -14.36 4.27
N ALA A 54 19.46 -13.08 3.98
CA ALA A 54 20.44 -12.10 4.44
C ALA A 54 20.38 -11.99 5.97
N ILE A 55 19.17 -11.93 6.52
CA ILE A 55 18.92 -11.96 7.96
C ILE A 55 17.87 -13.03 8.23
N TYR A 56 18.17 -13.96 9.14
CA TYR A 56 17.18 -14.87 9.70
C TYR A 56 17.17 -14.76 11.23
N ALA A 57 16.14 -14.08 11.76
CA ALA A 57 15.89 -13.99 13.20
C ALA A 57 14.85 -15.04 13.60
N ASN A 58 15.20 -15.98 14.48
CA ASN A 58 14.31 -17.06 14.89
C ASN A 58 14.42 -17.42 16.38
N GLU A 59 13.51 -18.28 16.85
CA GLU A 59 13.43 -18.69 18.26
C GLU A 59 13.47 -17.47 19.21
N THR A 60 12.76 -16.42 18.82
CA THR A 60 12.75 -15.12 19.49
C THR A 60 11.33 -14.71 19.86
N LYS A 61 11.23 -13.81 20.84
CA LYS A 61 9.97 -13.18 21.23
C LYS A 61 9.92 -11.71 20.82
N TYR A 62 11.06 -11.02 20.84
CA TYR A 62 11.15 -9.60 20.53
C TYR A 62 12.23 -9.38 19.48
N VAL A 63 11.91 -8.71 18.39
CA VAL A 63 12.86 -8.40 17.32
C VAL A 63 12.84 -6.90 17.06
N ASP A 64 14.03 -6.32 16.94
CA ASP A 64 14.24 -4.93 16.56
C ASP A 64 15.31 -4.92 15.46
N ILE A 65 14.95 -4.50 14.25
CA ILE A 65 15.84 -4.39 13.11
C ILE A 65 15.85 -2.96 12.61
N VAL A 66 17.04 -2.37 12.58
CA VAL A 66 17.27 -1.06 11.95
C VAL A 66 18.16 -1.28 10.73
N ASN A 67 17.69 -0.89 9.55
CA ASN A 67 18.46 -0.94 8.32
C ASN A 67 18.57 0.43 7.65
N ASP A 68 19.74 1.03 7.77
CA ASP A 68 20.16 2.23 7.02
C ASP A 68 21.09 1.89 5.85
N GLY A 69 21.62 0.66 5.83
CA GLY A 69 22.61 0.19 4.86
C GLY A 69 22.03 -0.68 3.73
N GLU A 70 22.89 -1.48 3.12
CA GLU A 70 22.55 -2.39 2.02
C GLU A 70 22.37 -3.83 2.52
N ILE A 71 21.26 -4.44 2.13
CA ILE A 71 20.95 -5.86 2.35
C ILE A 71 20.67 -6.51 0.99
N THR A 72 21.36 -7.60 0.67
CA THR A 72 21.08 -8.44 -0.50
C THR A 72 20.62 -9.83 -0.04
N GLY A 73 19.40 -10.20 -0.40
CA GLY A 73 18.68 -11.37 0.08
C GLY A 73 17.61 -11.02 1.11
N ASP A 74 16.81 -12.02 1.49
CA ASP A 74 15.63 -11.81 2.32
C ASP A 74 15.95 -11.49 3.79
N VAL A 75 15.11 -10.68 4.41
CA VAL A 75 15.02 -10.48 5.86
C VAL A 75 13.85 -11.32 6.36
N LEU A 76 14.14 -12.45 7.01
CA LEU A 76 13.16 -13.40 7.50
C LEU A 76 13.09 -13.37 9.02
N ILE A 77 11.90 -13.22 9.58
CA ILE A 77 11.69 -13.09 11.01
C ILE A 77 10.61 -14.07 11.46
N ALA A 78 10.97 -14.93 12.42
CA ALA A 78 10.10 -15.92 13.03
C ALA A 78 10.05 -15.69 14.55
N ALA A 79 9.25 -14.70 14.97
CA ALA A 79 9.00 -14.37 16.36
C ALA A 79 7.75 -15.10 16.88
N TYR A 80 7.82 -15.69 18.08
CA TYR A 80 6.72 -16.48 18.64
C TYR A 80 6.41 -16.12 20.09
N GLY A 81 5.16 -15.78 20.37
CA GLY A 81 4.61 -15.71 21.71
C GLY A 81 4.06 -17.06 22.16
N VAL A 82 4.46 -17.57 23.34
CA VAL A 82 3.94 -18.84 23.88
C VAL A 82 2.44 -18.73 24.23
N TYR A 83 1.93 -17.51 24.43
CA TYR A 83 0.53 -17.16 24.65
C TYR A 83 0.28 -15.71 24.15
N GLU A 84 -0.85 -15.48 23.47
CA GLU A 84 -1.47 -14.15 23.23
C GLU A 84 -0.73 -13.16 22.31
N TYR A 85 -0.09 -13.56 21.20
CA TYR A 85 0.62 -12.63 20.30
C TYR A 85 1.58 -11.66 21.02
N SER A 86 2.06 -12.01 22.21
CA SER A 86 2.92 -11.12 23.00
C SER A 86 4.34 -10.96 22.46
N ALA A 87 4.62 -11.54 21.30
CA ALA A 87 5.84 -11.32 20.56
C ALA A 87 5.67 -10.07 19.70
N THR A 88 6.75 -9.30 19.55
CA THR A 88 6.71 -8.09 18.74
C THR A 88 7.90 -8.06 17.80
N VAL A 89 7.67 -7.51 16.61
CA VAL A 89 8.72 -7.22 15.64
C VAL A 89 8.66 -5.75 15.31
N GLU A 90 9.77 -5.05 15.47
CA GLU A 90 9.94 -3.66 15.07
C GLU A 90 11.00 -3.59 13.97
N ILE A 91 10.67 -2.99 12.82
CA ILE A 91 11.60 -2.78 11.72
C ILE A 91 11.59 -1.29 11.35
N ASP A 92 12.76 -0.67 11.37
CA ASP A 92 13.00 0.68 10.86
C ASP A 92 13.94 0.59 9.64
N HIS A 93 13.44 1.02 8.48
CA HIS A 93 14.11 0.89 7.20
C HIS A 93 14.25 2.24 6.50
N THR A 94 15.50 2.64 6.25
CA THR A 94 15.85 3.81 5.42
C THR A 94 16.84 3.46 4.29
N GLY A 95 17.45 2.28 4.35
CA GLY A 95 18.48 1.79 3.42
C GLY A 95 17.92 1.05 2.19
N SER A 96 18.54 -0.06 1.80
CA SER A 96 18.04 -0.91 0.70
C SER A 96 18.01 -2.39 1.07
N VAL A 97 16.96 -3.09 0.66
CA VAL A 97 16.81 -4.55 0.68
C VAL A 97 16.54 -5.03 -0.74
N ASP A 98 17.50 -5.74 -1.32
CA ASP A 98 17.30 -6.50 -2.56
C ASP A 98 16.79 -7.91 -2.23
N GLY A 99 15.50 -8.01 -1.97
CA GLY A 99 14.83 -9.19 -1.44
C GLY A 99 13.53 -8.84 -0.71
N ASN A 100 12.95 -9.82 -0.03
CA ASN A 100 11.74 -9.64 0.78
C ASN A 100 12.07 -9.18 2.20
N VAL A 101 11.14 -8.46 2.82
CA VAL A 101 11.06 -8.30 4.27
C VAL A 101 9.85 -9.09 4.74
N ASP A 102 10.07 -10.14 5.54
CA ASP A 102 9.03 -11.12 5.83
C ASP A 102 8.99 -11.50 7.31
N THR A 103 7.94 -11.03 8.00
CA THR A 103 7.62 -11.37 9.39
C THR A 103 6.54 -12.45 9.50
N SER A 104 6.02 -12.95 8.36
CA SER A 104 4.88 -13.87 8.30
C SER A 104 5.14 -15.28 8.83
N PHE A 105 6.39 -15.60 9.15
CA PHE A 105 6.76 -16.89 9.75
C PHE A 105 6.41 -16.97 11.24
N GLY A 106 6.13 -15.83 11.88
CA GLY A 106 5.87 -15.68 13.30
C GLY A 106 4.38 -15.60 13.69
N TYR A 107 4.16 -15.47 15.00
CA TYR A 107 2.89 -15.05 15.59
C TYR A 107 3.20 -13.83 16.47
N SER A 108 3.25 -12.66 15.87
CA SER A 108 3.73 -11.41 16.47
C SER A 108 2.92 -10.21 16.01
N ASP A 109 2.84 -9.21 16.88
CA ASP A 109 2.42 -7.88 16.48
C ASP A 109 3.62 -7.20 15.77
N ASP A 110 3.47 -6.88 14.49
CA ASP A 110 4.56 -6.36 13.67
C ASP A 110 4.40 -4.85 13.44
N THR A 111 5.44 -4.07 13.66
CA THR A 111 5.51 -2.64 13.32
C THR A 111 6.66 -2.40 12.35
N ILE A 112 6.33 -2.05 11.11
CA ILE A 112 7.30 -1.83 10.03
C ILE A 112 7.22 -0.39 9.57
N LEU A 113 8.32 0.35 9.70
CA LEU A 113 8.51 1.69 9.18
C LEU A 113 9.46 1.63 7.98
N ILE A 114 8.98 2.10 6.83
CA ILE A 114 9.77 2.32 5.61
C ILE A 114 9.85 3.84 5.43
N ASP A 115 10.92 4.48 5.90
CA ASP A 115 11.14 5.93 5.86
C ASP A 115 12.20 6.25 4.78
N GLY A 116 11.77 6.20 3.52
CA GLY A 116 12.65 6.20 2.35
C GLY A 116 13.16 4.80 1.98
N GLY A 117 14.20 4.76 1.15
CA GLY A 117 14.89 3.51 0.82
C GLY A 117 14.22 2.66 -0.26
N THR A 118 14.61 1.39 -0.34
CA THR A 118 14.14 0.46 -1.38
C THR A 118 13.96 -0.95 -0.83
N VAL A 119 12.82 -1.56 -1.15
CA VAL A 119 12.59 -3.01 -0.99
C VAL A 119 12.24 -3.56 -2.37
N SER A 120 13.13 -4.34 -2.99
CA SER A 120 12.90 -4.86 -4.35
C SER A 120 11.92 -6.04 -4.41
N GLY A 121 11.79 -6.77 -3.29
CA GLY A 121 10.80 -7.82 -3.12
C GLY A 121 9.50 -7.29 -2.52
N ALA A 122 8.81 -8.17 -1.82
CA ALA A 122 7.59 -7.88 -1.08
C ALA A 122 7.89 -7.60 0.40
N VAL A 123 7.04 -6.80 1.02
CA VAL A 123 6.94 -6.68 2.48
C VAL A 123 5.77 -7.55 2.93
N HIS A 124 6.04 -8.55 3.77
CA HIS A 124 5.05 -9.48 4.29
C HIS A 124 4.89 -9.33 5.80
N THR A 125 3.65 -9.21 6.26
CA THR A 125 3.31 -9.26 7.70
C THR A 125 2.57 -10.56 8.07
N GLY A 126 2.68 -10.95 9.33
CA GLY A 126 2.19 -12.24 9.83
C GLY A 126 0.80 -12.22 10.45
N ASP A 127 0.59 -13.15 11.38
CA ASP A 127 -0.57 -13.12 12.26
C ASP A 127 -0.26 -12.21 13.46
N GLY A 128 -1.18 -11.30 13.80
CA GLY A 128 -1.06 -10.42 14.95
C GLY A 128 -1.77 -9.10 14.71
N ILE A 129 -1.41 -8.06 15.45
CA ILE A 129 -1.75 -6.69 15.12
C ILE A 129 -0.57 -6.07 14.39
N ASP A 130 -0.74 -5.86 13.08
CA ASP A 130 0.32 -5.37 12.21
C ASP A 130 0.08 -3.91 11.81
N GLU A 131 1.14 -3.13 11.86
CA GLU A 131 1.16 -1.74 11.44
C GLU A 131 2.33 -1.52 10.48
N VAL A 132 2.04 -1.15 9.24
CA VAL A 132 3.05 -0.77 8.25
C VAL A 132 2.87 0.70 7.91
N THR A 133 3.94 1.48 8.06
CA THR A 133 3.97 2.90 7.68
C THR A 133 5.04 3.12 6.62
N VAL A 134 4.62 3.68 5.48
CA VAL A 134 5.50 4.14 4.41
C VAL A 134 5.57 5.66 4.49
N SER A 135 6.77 6.20 4.68
CA SER A 135 7.00 7.63 4.89
C SER A 135 8.31 8.09 4.24
N GLY A 136 8.62 9.37 4.39
CA GLY A 136 9.81 9.97 3.79
C GLY A 136 9.70 10.14 2.28
N SER A 137 10.85 10.25 1.62
CA SER A 137 10.97 10.46 0.17
C SER A 137 11.84 9.40 -0.48
N GLY A 138 11.67 9.19 -1.80
CA GLY A 138 12.50 8.23 -2.54
C GLY A 138 12.24 6.76 -2.22
N VAL A 139 11.11 6.43 -1.59
CA VAL A 139 10.68 5.04 -1.35
C VAL A 139 10.45 4.33 -2.69
N GLN A 140 10.98 3.10 -2.81
CA GLN A 140 10.70 2.18 -3.90
C GLN A 140 10.26 0.83 -3.35
N LEU A 141 9.10 0.35 -3.79
CA LEU A 141 8.52 -0.93 -3.40
C LEU A 141 8.36 -1.77 -4.66
N GLY A 142 9.04 -2.90 -4.73
CA GLY A 142 9.05 -3.75 -5.92
C GLY A 142 7.77 -4.55 -6.06
N LEU A 143 7.51 -5.48 -5.15
CA LEU A 143 6.34 -6.35 -5.22
C LEU A 143 5.20 -5.92 -4.29
N GLY A 144 5.28 -4.73 -3.68
CA GLY A 144 4.22 -4.21 -2.83
C GLY A 144 4.27 -4.69 -1.37
N ILE A 145 3.14 -4.54 -0.67
CA ILE A 145 3.00 -4.79 0.77
C ILE A 145 1.80 -5.71 1.02
N HIS A 146 2.01 -6.80 1.74
CA HIS A 146 1.03 -7.88 1.88
C HIS A 146 0.93 -8.36 3.32
N ALA A 147 -0.24 -8.19 3.92
CA ALA A 147 -0.53 -8.80 5.21
C ALA A 147 -1.00 -10.26 5.05
N THR A 148 -1.01 -10.98 6.15
CA THR A 148 -1.79 -12.20 6.28
C THR A 148 -3.25 -11.82 6.47
N GLU A 149 -4.18 -12.46 5.73
CA GLU A 149 -5.60 -12.14 5.79
C GLU A 149 -6.14 -12.13 7.23
N SER A 150 -6.61 -10.95 7.68
CA SER A 150 -7.24 -10.76 9.00
C SER A 150 -8.34 -11.79 9.20
N GLY A 151 -8.55 -12.30 10.42
CA GLY A 151 -9.51 -13.37 10.64
C GLY A 151 -9.24 -14.19 11.89
N ILE A 152 -9.95 -15.31 12.04
CA ILE A 152 -9.73 -16.21 13.18
C ILE A 152 -8.46 -17.01 12.92
N ALA A 153 -7.36 -16.58 13.55
CA ALA A 153 -6.12 -17.31 13.55
C ALA A 153 -6.33 -18.78 13.96
N PRO A 154 -5.48 -19.72 13.49
CA PRO A 154 -5.65 -21.17 13.66
C PRO A 154 -5.76 -21.69 15.11
N LEU A 155 -5.69 -20.82 16.12
CA LEU A 155 -5.71 -21.16 17.55
C LEU A 155 -6.84 -20.51 18.37
N ALA A 156 -7.88 -19.97 17.74
CA ALA A 156 -9.05 -19.36 18.42
C ALA A 156 -8.71 -18.15 19.33
N ILE A 157 -7.56 -17.51 19.08
CA ILE A 157 -7.17 -16.21 19.62
C ILE A 157 -7.64 -15.16 18.61
N ARG A 158 -8.24 -14.07 19.10
CA ARG A 158 -9.33 -13.36 18.40
C ARG A 158 -8.94 -12.13 17.58
N ASP A 159 -7.68 -11.72 17.58
CA ASP A 159 -7.34 -10.39 17.10
C ASP A 159 -6.17 -10.49 16.11
N ASN A 160 -6.50 -10.76 14.83
CA ASN A 160 -5.60 -10.54 13.70
C ASN A 160 -6.10 -9.27 13.00
N SER A 161 -5.26 -8.25 12.86
CA SER A 161 -5.61 -7.00 12.18
C SER A 161 -4.38 -6.37 11.57
N ALA A 162 -4.52 -5.77 10.38
CA ALA A 162 -3.41 -5.15 9.69
C ALA A 162 -3.79 -3.75 9.17
N TYR A 163 -2.94 -2.77 9.44
CA TYR A 163 -3.11 -1.37 9.08
C TYR A 163 -1.93 -0.90 8.24
N LEU A 164 -2.20 -0.37 7.04
CA LEU A 164 -1.20 0.22 6.17
C LEU A 164 -1.44 1.73 6.04
N THR A 165 -0.39 2.51 6.25
CA THR A 165 -0.43 3.97 6.08
C THR A 165 0.68 4.43 5.14
N PHE A 166 0.30 5.16 4.08
CA PHE A 166 1.19 5.94 3.24
C PHE A 166 1.17 7.40 3.72
N ALA A 167 2.22 7.81 4.42
CA ALA A 167 2.42 9.15 4.99
C ALA A 167 3.74 9.75 4.49
N HIS A 168 3.82 10.00 3.19
CA HIS A 168 5.03 10.46 2.50
C HIS A 168 4.84 11.82 1.82
N ASP A 169 5.93 12.50 1.47
CA ASP A 169 5.90 13.80 0.78
C ASP A 169 6.22 13.69 -0.72
N ASP A 170 6.35 12.47 -1.23
CA ASP A 170 6.74 12.15 -2.62
C ASP A 170 5.59 11.50 -3.42
N THR A 171 5.90 11.07 -4.64
CA THR A 171 5.11 10.12 -5.43
C THR A 171 5.68 8.72 -5.29
N ILE A 172 4.86 7.78 -4.85
CA ILE A 172 5.18 6.35 -4.84
C ILE A 172 4.35 5.67 -5.91
N THR A 173 4.99 4.88 -6.77
CA THR A 173 4.31 4.07 -7.79
C THR A 173 4.41 2.60 -7.45
N LEU A 174 3.27 1.91 -7.46
CA LEU A 174 3.19 0.46 -7.45
C LEU A 174 2.86 0.02 -8.88
N ASP A 175 3.80 -0.65 -9.53
CA ASP A 175 3.72 -1.13 -10.92
C ASP A 175 3.90 -2.66 -11.05
N ASP A 176 4.14 -3.34 -9.93
CA ASP A 176 4.16 -4.79 -9.82
C ASP A 176 3.56 -5.21 -8.47
N GLY A 177 3.27 -6.50 -8.33
CA GLY A 177 2.56 -7.02 -7.17
C GLY A 177 2.31 -8.52 -7.24
N ILE A 178 1.84 -9.08 -6.13
CA ILE A 178 1.53 -10.51 -6.04
C ILE A 178 0.09 -10.74 -6.51
N GLY A 179 -0.06 -11.46 -7.63
CA GLY A 179 -1.38 -11.82 -8.15
C GLY A 179 -2.19 -10.64 -8.69
N GLY A 180 -1.52 -9.54 -9.08
CA GLY A 180 -2.16 -8.30 -9.55
C GLY A 180 -2.43 -7.27 -8.46
N TRP A 181 -2.04 -7.55 -7.21
CA TRP A 181 -2.24 -6.66 -6.07
C TRP A 181 -0.91 -6.05 -5.65
N GLY A 182 -0.82 -4.72 -5.64
CA GLY A 182 0.32 -4.01 -5.03
C GLY A 182 0.16 -3.88 -3.51
N VAL A 183 -1.07 -4.00 -3.01
CA VAL A 183 -1.39 -4.09 -1.58
C VAL A 183 -2.41 -5.19 -1.37
N SER A 184 -2.20 -6.07 -0.38
CA SER A 184 -3.20 -7.08 -0.03
C SER A 184 -3.38 -7.31 1.47
N HIS A 185 -4.61 -7.66 1.84
CA HIS A 185 -5.07 -8.20 3.12
C HIS A 185 -5.01 -7.26 4.33
N PHE A 186 -4.82 -5.96 4.11
CA PHE A 186 -4.96 -4.96 5.16
C PHE A 186 -6.44 -4.67 5.45
N ASP A 187 -6.82 -4.50 6.71
CA ASP A 187 -8.17 -4.05 7.11
C ASP A 187 -8.39 -2.59 6.71
N THR A 188 -7.33 -1.78 6.83
CA THR A 188 -7.34 -0.39 6.37
C THR A 188 -6.09 -0.05 5.58
N VAL A 189 -6.27 0.63 4.46
CA VAL A 189 -5.19 1.26 3.69
C VAL A 189 -5.45 2.76 3.67
N ASN A 190 -4.59 3.52 4.35
CA ASN A 190 -4.73 4.97 4.49
C ASN A 190 -3.64 5.67 3.66
N ILE A 191 -4.06 6.44 2.67
CA ILE A 191 -3.20 7.34 1.91
C ILE A 191 -3.33 8.72 2.58
N ASP A 192 -2.48 8.94 3.57
CA ASP A 192 -2.55 10.08 4.50
C ASP A 192 -1.89 11.34 3.92
N SER A 193 -0.82 11.17 3.15
CA SER A 193 -0.16 12.27 2.43
C SER A 193 0.59 11.77 1.19
N GLY A 194 0.98 12.72 0.33
CA GLY A 194 1.71 12.43 -0.90
C GLY A 194 0.82 11.87 -2.01
N LYS A 195 1.44 11.31 -3.05
CA LYS A 195 0.74 10.69 -4.18
C LYS A 195 1.09 9.20 -4.29
N LEU A 196 0.12 8.32 -4.02
CA LEU A 196 0.23 6.89 -4.33
C LEU A 196 -0.30 6.67 -5.75
N VAL A 197 0.47 6.03 -6.63
CA VAL A 197 0.08 5.71 -8.00
C VAL A 197 -0.03 4.20 -8.18
N LEU A 198 -1.18 3.74 -8.66
CA LEU A 198 -1.40 2.36 -9.08
C LEU A 198 -1.24 2.27 -10.61
N ASP A 199 -0.29 1.47 -11.07
CA ASP A 199 -0.01 1.23 -12.50
C ASP A 199 -0.28 -0.23 -12.87
N GLY A 200 -1.54 -0.57 -13.11
CA GLY A 200 -1.94 -1.93 -13.51
C GLY A 200 -1.98 -2.94 -12.36
N VAL A 201 -1.90 -2.47 -11.11
CA VAL A 201 -2.06 -3.26 -9.90
C VAL A 201 -3.14 -2.67 -9.00
N GLY A 202 -3.77 -3.52 -8.18
CA GLY A 202 -4.87 -3.13 -7.31
C GLY A 202 -4.53 -3.08 -5.82
N ILE A 203 -5.56 -2.78 -5.03
CA ILE A 203 -5.58 -2.93 -3.57
C ILE A 203 -6.65 -3.96 -3.21
N HIS A 204 -6.28 -5.02 -2.51
CA HIS A 204 -7.22 -6.02 -1.99
C HIS A 204 -7.23 -5.95 -0.47
N THR A 205 -8.24 -5.36 0.15
CA THR A 205 -8.36 -5.36 1.61
C THR A 205 -8.71 -6.74 2.16
N SER A 206 -8.60 -6.94 3.48
CA SER A 206 -8.95 -8.21 4.10
C SER A 206 -10.39 -8.62 3.81
N TYR A 207 -10.59 -9.83 3.26
CA TYR A 207 -11.88 -10.36 2.78
C TYR A 207 -12.65 -9.44 1.82
N SER A 208 -12.02 -8.40 1.26
CA SER A 208 -12.68 -7.31 0.56
C SER A 208 -13.70 -6.54 1.41
N GLU A 209 -13.61 -6.63 2.73
CA GLU A 209 -14.51 -5.97 3.70
C GLU A 209 -13.84 -4.76 4.38
N GLY A 210 -12.58 -4.48 4.06
CA GLY A 210 -11.82 -3.38 4.63
C GLY A 210 -12.12 -2.04 3.97
N SER A 211 -11.28 -1.05 4.29
CA SER A 211 -11.44 0.33 3.78
C SER A 211 -10.16 0.88 3.18
N VAL A 212 -10.33 1.68 2.13
CA VAL A 212 -9.26 2.52 1.55
C VAL A 212 -9.64 3.97 1.77
N THR A 213 -8.74 4.78 2.32
CA THR A 213 -8.99 6.22 2.55
C THR A 213 -7.92 7.07 1.89
N VAL A 214 -8.33 8.20 1.31
CA VAL A 214 -7.44 9.23 0.76
C VAL A 214 -7.68 10.51 1.54
N ALA A 215 -6.73 10.89 2.39
CA ALA A 215 -6.86 12.05 3.27
C ALA A 215 -6.79 13.38 2.51
N GLU A 216 -7.20 14.46 3.17
CA GLU A 216 -7.10 15.82 2.63
C GLU A 216 -5.64 16.14 2.27
N GLY A 217 -5.41 16.63 1.04
CA GLY A 217 -4.07 16.94 0.53
C GLY A 217 -3.27 15.74 0.01
N ALA A 218 -3.78 14.52 0.15
CA ALA A 218 -3.21 13.32 -0.47
C ALA A 218 -3.84 13.01 -1.83
N THR A 219 -3.17 12.18 -2.63
CA THR A 219 -3.66 11.76 -3.96
C THR A 219 -3.53 10.26 -4.15
N LEU A 220 -4.62 9.61 -4.55
CA LEU A 220 -4.60 8.30 -5.20
C LEU A 220 -4.63 8.51 -6.71
N GLY A 221 -3.55 8.15 -7.39
CA GLY A 221 -3.42 8.17 -8.84
C GLY A 221 -3.62 6.79 -9.45
N VAL A 222 -4.24 6.72 -10.62
CA VAL A 222 -4.33 5.49 -11.42
C VAL A 222 -3.93 5.79 -12.85
N THR A 223 -3.06 4.95 -13.42
CA THR A 223 -2.61 5.12 -14.80
C THR A 223 -3.65 4.61 -15.81
N GLY A 224 -3.36 4.76 -17.10
CA GLY A 224 -4.17 4.18 -18.18
C GLY A 224 -4.24 2.64 -18.19
N GLN A 225 -3.53 1.93 -17.30
CA GLN A 225 -3.70 0.49 -17.10
C GLN A 225 -4.91 0.15 -16.20
N GLY A 226 -5.37 1.10 -15.40
CA GLY A 226 -6.42 0.91 -14.42
C GLY A 226 -5.96 0.23 -13.13
N ALA A 227 -6.90 0.11 -12.18
CA ALA A 227 -6.70 -0.54 -10.89
C ALA A 227 -8.02 -1.09 -10.33
N ASP A 228 -7.96 -2.31 -9.79
CA ASP A 228 -9.06 -2.91 -9.03
C ASP A 228 -8.89 -2.61 -7.54
N ILE A 229 -9.98 -2.29 -6.84
CA ILE A 229 -10.00 -2.05 -5.39
C ILE A 229 -11.03 -2.97 -4.72
N ALA A 230 -10.55 -4.10 -4.17
CA ALA A 230 -11.40 -5.01 -3.41
C ALA A 230 -11.54 -4.52 -1.96
N ALA A 231 -12.56 -3.71 -1.70
CA ALA A 231 -12.85 -3.11 -0.40
C ALA A 231 -14.35 -2.85 -0.26
N ASP A 232 -14.86 -2.75 0.98
CA ASP A 232 -16.25 -2.37 1.26
C ASP A 232 -16.45 -0.87 1.01
N ASN A 233 -15.42 -0.07 1.29
CA ASN A 233 -15.50 1.38 1.16
C ASN A 233 -14.16 2.01 0.73
N VAL A 234 -14.24 2.86 -0.28
CA VAL A 234 -13.18 3.77 -0.75
C VAL A 234 -13.62 5.20 -0.49
N SER A 235 -12.99 5.87 0.47
CA SER A 235 -13.35 7.22 0.93
C SER A 235 -12.32 8.24 0.47
N ILE A 236 -12.73 9.20 -0.35
CA ILE A 236 -11.87 10.24 -0.92
C ILE A 236 -12.19 11.57 -0.25
N SER A 237 -11.26 12.07 0.57
CA SER A 237 -11.26 13.43 1.11
C SER A 237 -10.22 14.32 0.42
N GLY A 238 -9.16 13.72 -0.14
CA GLY A 238 -8.18 14.38 -0.99
C GLY A 238 -8.55 14.31 -2.47
N THR A 239 -7.64 13.76 -3.27
CA THR A 239 -7.80 13.66 -4.72
C THR A 239 -7.76 12.21 -5.21
N LEU A 240 -8.71 11.83 -6.07
CA LEU A 240 -8.57 10.70 -6.97
C LEU A 240 -8.18 11.25 -8.35
N ASP A 241 -7.08 10.77 -8.93
CA ASP A 241 -6.51 11.25 -10.19
C ASP A 241 -6.40 10.09 -11.18
N LEU A 242 -7.33 10.02 -12.14
CA LEU A 242 -7.37 8.95 -13.13
C LEU A 242 -6.89 9.45 -14.50
N ALA A 243 -5.83 8.81 -15.01
CA ALA A 243 -5.28 9.09 -16.33
C ALA A 243 -6.18 8.58 -17.45
N LEU A 244 -6.01 9.12 -18.67
CA LEU A 244 -6.82 8.78 -19.83
C LEU A 244 -6.82 7.26 -20.09
N ASP A 245 -8.00 6.72 -20.42
CA ASP A 245 -8.29 5.28 -20.60
C ASP A 245 -8.15 4.42 -19.32
N GLY A 246 -7.76 5.02 -18.19
CA GLY A 246 -7.67 4.37 -16.90
C GLY A 246 -9.03 4.16 -16.25
N PHE A 247 -9.09 3.22 -15.32
CA PHE A 247 -10.27 2.99 -14.50
C PHE A 247 -9.87 2.70 -13.05
N LEU A 248 -10.74 3.07 -12.11
CA LEU A 248 -10.72 2.53 -10.76
C LEU A 248 -11.99 1.71 -10.57
N ASP A 249 -11.87 0.41 -10.32
CA ASP A 249 -13.02 -0.49 -10.13
C ASP A 249 -13.07 -1.00 -8.69
N ALA A 250 -13.96 -0.43 -7.88
CA ALA A 250 -14.13 -0.81 -6.50
C ALA A 250 -15.26 -1.82 -6.32
N THR A 251 -15.05 -2.88 -5.53
CA THR A 251 -16.11 -3.85 -5.23
C THR A 251 -17.22 -3.29 -4.33
N GLY A 252 -16.93 -2.22 -3.60
CA GLY A 252 -17.82 -1.59 -2.62
C GLY A 252 -18.13 -0.14 -2.98
N THR A 253 -18.43 0.67 -1.96
CA THR A 253 -18.79 2.08 -2.14
C THR A 253 -17.56 2.93 -2.46
N VAL A 254 -17.69 3.85 -3.41
CA VAL A 254 -16.75 4.96 -3.63
C VAL A 254 -17.42 6.27 -3.22
N ALA A 255 -16.88 6.95 -2.21
CA ALA A 255 -17.43 8.19 -1.68
C ALA A 255 -16.45 9.35 -1.83
N PHE A 256 -16.86 10.36 -2.61
CA PHE A 256 -16.19 11.66 -2.69
C PHE A 256 -16.79 12.59 -1.64
N ASN A 257 -16.02 12.85 -0.58
CA ASN A 257 -16.44 13.66 0.57
C ASN A 257 -16.42 15.16 0.22
N GLU A 258 -17.02 15.98 1.08
CA GLU A 258 -16.94 17.45 0.97
C GLU A 258 -15.48 17.91 0.86
N GLY A 259 -15.18 18.78 -0.11
CA GLY A 259 -13.83 19.30 -0.36
C GLY A 259 -12.91 18.37 -1.16
N SER A 260 -13.34 17.15 -1.48
CA SER A 260 -12.57 16.23 -2.32
C SER A 260 -12.54 16.63 -3.79
N THR A 261 -11.58 16.09 -4.54
CA THR A 261 -11.48 16.28 -6.00
C THR A 261 -11.41 14.93 -6.72
N PHE A 262 -12.29 14.74 -7.69
CA PHE A 262 -12.15 13.70 -8.71
C PHE A 262 -11.58 14.32 -9.97
N ARG A 263 -10.32 14.00 -10.30
CA ARG A 263 -9.68 14.41 -11.54
C ARG A 263 -9.78 13.29 -12.57
N ALA A 264 -10.38 13.59 -13.72
CA ALA A 264 -10.56 12.66 -14.81
C ALA A 264 -10.00 13.23 -16.12
N ASP A 265 -9.02 12.54 -16.67
CA ASP A 265 -8.54 12.82 -18.02
C ASP A 265 -9.58 12.38 -19.06
N ILE A 266 -9.90 13.25 -20.01
CA ILE A 266 -10.85 12.96 -21.08
C ILE A 266 -10.31 13.31 -22.47
N SER A 267 -10.82 12.63 -23.49
CA SER A 267 -10.53 12.91 -24.89
C SER A 267 -11.72 12.57 -25.79
N SER A 268 -11.60 12.82 -27.10
CA SER A 268 -12.59 12.34 -28.07
C SER A 268 -12.68 10.81 -28.18
N GLY A 269 -11.70 10.08 -27.63
CA GLY A 269 -11.63 8.62 -27.67
C GLY A 269 -12.28 7.93 -26.47
N GLY A 270 -12.55 8.66 -25.39
CA GLY A 270 -12.98 8.11 -24.11
C GLY A 270 -12.54 8.99 -22.93
N ALA A 271 -12.77 8.49 -21.73
CA ALA A 271 -12.45 9.14 -20.48
C ALA A 271 -11.93 8.12 -19.48
N ALA A 272 -11.27 8.63 -18.44
CA ALA A 272 -11.06 7.87 -17.24
C ALA A 272 -12.39 7.67 -16.48
N VAL A 273 -12.59 6.48 -15.90
CA VAL A 273 -13.88 6.12 -15.28
C VAL A 273 -13.70 5.52 -13.89
N VAL A 274 -14.51 5.97 -12.93
CA VAL A 274 -14.63 5.33 -11.62
C VAL A 274 -15.84 4.41 -11.57
N TYR A 275 -15.65 3.20 -11.04
CA TYR A 275 -16.68 2.19 -10.81
C TYR A 275 -16.74 1.81 -9.33
N GLY A 276 -17.93 1.45 -8.87
CA GLY A 276 -18.20 0.99 -7.50
C GLY A 276 -19.49 0.17 -7.43
N ASP A 277 -19.77 -0.46 -6.29
CA ASP A 277 -21.15 -0.89 -5.99
C ASP A 277 -22.07 0.33 -5.93
N THR A 278 -21.60 1.38 -5.27
CA THR A 278 -22.17 2.73 -5.37
C THR A 278 -21.06 3.77 -5.54
N VAL A 279 -21.37 4.88 -6.19
CA VAL A 279 -20.48 6.03 -6.33
C VAL A 279 -21.24 7.27 -5.87
N SER A 280 -20.69 8.03 -4.93
CA SER A 280 -21.36 9.20 -4.38
C SER A 280 -20.48 10.44 -4.38
N PHE A 281 -21.04 11.56 -4.82
CA PHE A 281 -20.41 12.86 -4.74
C PHE A 281 -21.15 13.73 -3.73
N SER A 282 -20.43 14.20 -2.72
CA SER A 282 -20.96 15.08 -1.68
C SER A 282 -21.06 16.53 -2.17
N GLU A 283 -21.94 17.31 -1.55
CA GLU A 283 -21.95 18.77 -1.72
C GLU A 283 -20.55 19.33 -1.42
N GLY A 284 -20.05 20.21 -2.28
CA GLY A 284 -18.72 20.81 -2.13
C GLY A 284 -17.55 19.93 -2.57
N SER A 285 -17.78 18.72 -3.11
CA SER A 285 -16.78 18.00 -3.90
C SER A 285 -16.65 18.61 -5.31
N THR A 286 -15.52 18.37 -5.97
CA THR A 286 -15.23 18.87 -7.33
C THR A 286 -14.90 17.73 -8.28
N ILE A 287 -15.49 17.76 -9.48
CA ILE A 287 -15.10 16.96 -10.64
C ILE A 287 -14.24 17.86 -11.53
N ASP A 288 -12.93 17.63 -11.56
CA ASP A 288 -11.96 18.35 -12.39
C ASP A 288 -11.69 17.56 -13.66
N VAL A 289 -12.13 18.11 -14.79
CA VAL A 289 -12.02 17.47 -16.10
C VAL A 289 -10.78 18.00 -16.82
N ASP A 290 -9.80 17.13 -17.03
CA ASP A 290 -8.60 17.46 -17.80
C ASP A 290 -8.76 17.01 -19.26
N VAL A 291 -8.93 17.97 -20.18
CA VAL A 291 -9.08 17.67 -21.60
C VAL A 291 -7.72 17.39 -22.23
N ILE A 292 -7.37 16.10 -22.34
CA ILE A 292 -6.16 15.63 -22.99
C ILE A 292 -6.38 15.62 -24.52
N GLY A 293 -6.10 16.77 -25.13
CA GLY A 293 -6.21 16.95 -26.58
C GLY A 293 -7.43 17.77 -26.97
N GLY A 294 -8.26 17.26 -27.90
CA GLY A 294 -9.44 17.98 -28.37
C GLY A 294 -10.67 17.09 -28.37
N LEU A 295 -11.84 17.67 -28.06
CA LEU A 295 -13.14 17.01 -28.06
C LEU A 295 -13.84 17.07 -29.42
N SER A 296 -13.07 17.11 -30.52
CA SER A 296 -13.62 17.28 -31.85
C SER A 296 -14.51 16.09 -32.22
N GLY A 297 -15.81 16.34 -32.38
CA GLY A 297 -16.77 15.33 -32.82
C GLY A 297 -17.52 14.60 -31.70
N VAL A 298 -17.24 14.94 -30.43
CA VAL A 298 -17.99 14.47 -29.26
C VAL A 298 -18.70 15.61 -28.50
N VAL A 299 -18.64 16.84 -29.02
CA VAL A 299 -19.33 17.99 -28.42
C VAL A 299 -20.85 17.76 -28.51
N GLY A 300 -21.49 17.67 -27.35
CA GLY A 300 -22.93 17.37 -27.23
C GLY A 300 -23.24 15.88 -27.10
N ASP A 301 -22.21 15.02 -27.08
CA ASP A 301 -22.33 13.62 -26.69
C ASP A 301 -21.99 13.48 -25.18
N ASP A 302 -22.57 12.47 -24.55
CA ASP A 302 -22.30 12.17 -23.15
C ASP A 302 -20.98 11.38 -23.00
N ILE A 303 -20.19 11.74 -21.98
CA ILE A 303 -18.94 11.06 -21.63
C ILE A 303 -19.11 10.46 -20.24
N LEU A 304 -19.00 9.12 -20.16
CA LEU A 304 -19.08 8.41 -18.89
C LEU A 304 -17.80 8.64 -18.08
N ILE A 305 -17.96 9.10 -16.83
CA ILE A 305 -16.85 9.27 -15.87
C ILE A 305 -17.07 8.51 -14.56
N ALA A 306 -18.32 8.09 -14.27
CA ALA A 306 -18.68 7.34 -13.08
C ALA A 306 -19.79 6.33 -13.39
N SER A 307 -19.71 5.14 -12.82
CA SER A 307 -20.72 4.09 -12.98
C SER A 307 -20.82 3.25 -11.71
N ALA A 308 -21.96 2.57 -11.54
CA ALA A 308 -22.22 1.75 -10.37
C ALA A 308 -22.96 0.46 -10.74
N ASP A 309 -22.66 -0.63 -10.03
CA ASP A 309 -23.35 -1.92 -10.19
C ASP A 309 -24.77 -1.88 -9.61
N SER A 310 -24.97 -1.17 -8.50
CA SER A 310 -26.29 -1.00 -7.92
C SER A 310 -27.18 -0.08 -8.77
N GLU A 311 -28.47 -0.41 -8.88
CA GLU A 311 -29.46 0.40 -9.60
C GLU A 311 -29.60 1.78 -8.95
N ASN A 312 -29.39 2.86 -9.74
CA ASN A 312 -29.25 4.23 -9.25
C ASN A 312 -28.10 4.39 -8.23
N GLY A 313 -27.04 3.59 -8.35
CA GLY A 313 -25.90 3.57 -7.44
C GLY A 313 -24.97 4.76 -7.60
N VAL A 314 -25.10 5.57 -8.66
CA VAL A 314 -24.40 6.85 -8.79
C VAL A 314 -25.29 7.95 -8.23
N THR A 315 -24.77 8.72 -7.27
CA THR A 315 -25.46 9.86 -6.66
C THR A 315 -24.58 11.11 -6.68
N ASP A 316 -25.17 12.24 -7.04
CA ASP A 316 -24.54 13.55 -6.98
C ASP A 316 -25.40 14.48 -6.13
N ASN A 317 -24.80 15.00 -5.05
CA ASN A 317 -25.45 15.91 -4.10
C ASN A 317 -24.98 17.37 -4.27
N GLY A 318 -24.48 17.74 -5.45
CA GLY A 318 -24.08 19.11 -5.78
C GLY A 318 -22.57 19.28 -5.94
N ALA A 319 -21.88 18.31 -6.53
CA ALA A 319 -20.50 18.48 -6.95
C ALA A 319 -20.38 19.56 -8.03
N SER A 320 -19.35 20.40 -7.95
CA SER A 320 -19.01 21.32 -9.04
C SER A 320 -18.23 20.61 -10.13
N VAL A 321 -18.40 21.05 -11.39
CA VAL A 321 -17.55 20.61 -12.50
C VAL A 321 -16.63 21.77 -12.89
N GLU A 322 -15.33 21.49 -12.96
CA GLU A 322 -14.31 22.42 -13.43
C GLU A 322 -13.55 21.82 -14.62
N ASP A 323 -12.93 22.69 -15.42
CA ASP A 323 -12.15 22.34 -16.61
C ASP A 323 -10.87 23.19 -16.63
N ASN A 324 -9.79 22.59 -17.13
CA ASN A 324 -8.46 23.21 -17.16
C ASN A 324 -8.21 24.20 -18.33
N THR A 325 -9.11 24.27 -19.31
CA THR A 325 -8.98 25.04 -20.56
C THR A 325 -9.83 26.31 -20.65
N ILE A 326 -10.89 26.47 -19.85
CA ILE A 326 -11.96 27.51 -19.96
C ILE A 326 -12.68 27.46 -21.33
N LEU A 327 -12.45 26.41 -22.14
CA LEU A 327 -12.98 26.32 -23.50
C LEU A 327 -14.29 25.55 -23.59
N PHE A 328 -14.55 24.67 -22.63
CA PHE A 328 -15.72 23.83 -22.59
C PHE A 328 -16.61 24.18 -21.39
N ASP A 329 -17.90 23.96 -21.58
CA ASP A 329 -18.92 24.02 -20.53
C ASP A 329 -19.48 22.61 -20.42
N PHE A 330 -19.29 21.97 -19.27
CA PHE A 330 -19.71 20.61 -19.02
C PHE A 330 -21.03 20.62 -18.25
N LEU A 331 -21.99 19.82 -18.73
CA LEU A 331 -23.24 19.56 -18.04
C LEU A 331 -23.15 18.19 -17.39
N LYS A 332 -23.61 18.09 -16.15
CA LYS A 332 -23.76 16.80 -15.46
C LYS A 332 -25.04 16.14 -15.96
N VAL A 333 -24.95 14.88 -16.37
CA VAL A 333 -26.08 14.09 -16.84
C VAL A 333 -26.17 12.82 -16.00
N MET A 334 -27.34 12.56 -15.40
CA MET A 334 -27.67 11.31 -14.71
C MET A 334 -29.02 10.81 -15.24
N ASP A 335 -29.09 9.52 -15.61
CA ASP A 335 -30.29 8.88 -16.15
C ASP A 335 -30.97 9.67 -17.30
N ASP A 336 -30.17 10.14 -18.27
CA ASP A 336 -30.57 10.97 -19.41
C ASP A 336 -31.16 12.37 -19.04
N GLU A 337 -31.00 12.82 -17.80
CA GLU A 337 -31.44 14.13 -17.33
C GLU A 337 -30.25 15.01 -16.87
N VAL A 338 -30.31 16.30 -17.22
CA VAL A 338 -29.31 17.29 -16.75
C VAL A 338 -29.61 17.66 -15.30
N ILE A 339 -28.60 17.61 -14.44
CA ILE A 339 -28.69 17.90 -13.01
C ILE A 339 -27.83 19.12 -12.63
N GLU A 340 -28.18 19.78 -11.52
CA GLU A 340 -27.43 20.92 -10.96
C GLU A 340 -26.32 20.48 -10.01
#